data_AF-B5H5E0-F1
#
_entry.id   AF-B5H5E0-F1
#
_cell.length_a   1.000
_cell.length_b   1.000
_cell.length_c   1.000
_cell.angle_alpha   90.00
_cell.angle_beta   90.00
_cell.angle_gamma   90.00
#
_symmetry.space_group_name_H-M   'P 1'
#
loop_
_entity.id
_entity.type
_entity.pdbx_description
1 polymer ?
#
loop_
_entity_poly.entity_id
_entity_poly.type
_entity_poly.pdbx_seq_one_letter_code
_entity_poly.pdbx_strand_id
1 'polypeptide(L)'
;MLVRQDAAMAERRDVELYRRDWEMRPDQKELDLALGFMVRQAAMLEFFLHQTIRRLVDGRYAILVTAGMQASAVLDAVKRIIDVGAVSDEAAQEMADISGKCRTAFRERNKYVHGLCVTGTESSEVWTNNRKNGGIDQHPLEADRLMALGADFARLSSQVTEWYRLRLEGHPRRHSRPSAPQEEAPE
;
A
#
# COMPACT_ATOMS: atom_id res chain seq x y z
N MET A 1 -7.12 -56.73 2.97
CA MET A 1 -6.07 -56.12 2.12
C MET A 1 -6.65 -55.27 0.98
N LEU A 2 -7.86 -55.56 0.46
CA LEU A 2 -8.51 -54.75 -0.60
C LEU A 2 -8.90 -53.30 -0.21
N VAL A 3 -9.35 -53.04 1.03
CA VAL A 3 -9.84 -51.71 1.45
C VAL A 3 -8.79 -50.58 1.33
N ARG A 4 -7.49 -50.90 1.39
CA ARG A 4 -6.41 -49.90 1.24
C ARG A 4 -6.13 -49.51 -0.22
N GLN A 5 -6.50 -50.34 -1.20
CA GLN A 5 -6.30 -50.02 -2.61
C GLN A 5 -7.39 -49.07 -3.14
N ASP A 6 -8.63 -49.20 -2.67
CA ASP A 6 -9.73 -48.32 -3.10
C ASP A 6 -9.59 -46.89 -2.58
N ALA A 7 -9.14 -46.71 -1.33
CA ALA A 7 -8.87 -45.39 -0.76
C ALA A 7 -7.75 -44.63 -1.51
N ALA A 8 -6.68 -45.33 -1.89
CA ALA A 8 -5.58 -44.74 -2.65
C ALA A 8 -5.97 -44.38 -4.10
N MET A 9 -6.96 -45.07 -4.69
CA MET A 9 -7.49 -44.70 -6.00
C MET A 9 -8.48 -43.53 -5.94
N ALA A 10 -9.28 -43.42 -4.88
CA ALA A 10 -10.13 -42.26 -4.64
C ALA A 10 -9.30 -40.99 -4.44
N GLU A 11 -8.25 -41.07 -3.61
CA GLU A 11 -7.35 -39.94 -3.36
C GLU A 11 -6.60 -39.50 -4.64
N ARG A 12 -6.20 -40.43 -5.50
CA ARG A 12 -5.59 -40.09 -6.81
C ARG A 12 -6.58 -39.44 -7.77
N ARG A 13 -7.83 -39.88 -7.81
CA ARG A 13 -8.88 -39.26 -8.64
C ARG A 13 -9.22 -37.85 -8.19
N ASP A 14 -9.30 -37.62 -6.88
CA ASP A 14 -9.58 -36.30 -6.34
C ASP A 14 -8.42 -35.34 -6.66
N VAL A 15 -7.17 -35.75 -6.46
CA VAL A 15 -5.99 -34.93 -6.83
C VAL A 15 -5.93 -34.65 -8.33
N GLU A 16 -6.34 -35.59 -9.19
CA GLU A 16 -6.33 -35.41 -10.64
C GLU A 16 -7.50 -34.53 -11.14
N LEU A 17 -8.65 -34.58 -10.47
CA LEU A 17 -9.76 -33.62 -10.65
C LEU A 17 -9.32 -32.20 -10.24
N TYR A 18 -8.72 -32.06 -9.06
CA TYR A 18 -8.16 -30.79 -8.60
C TYR A 18 -7.06 -30.27 -9.55
N ARG A 19 -6.26 -31.14 -10.15
CA ARG A 19 -5.20 -30.75 -11.09
C ARG A 19 -5.73 -30.32 -12.46
N ARG A 20 -6.80 -30.96 -12.96
CA ARG A 20 -7.47 -30.56 -14.21
C ARG A 20 -8.27 -29.26 -14.05
N ASP A 21 -8.90 -29.06 -12.90
CA ASP A 21 -9.60 -27.81 -12.59
C ASP A 21 -8.64 -26.64 -12.28
N TRP A 22 -7.36 -26.93 -12.02
CA TRP A 22 -6.30 -25.93 -11.79
C TRP A 22 -5.55 -25.49 -13.06
N GLU A 23 -5.94 -25.96 -14.25
CA GLU A 23 -5.55 -25.28 -15.48
C GLU A 23 -6.25 -23.92 -15.48
N MET A 24 -5.61 -22.94 -14.82
CA MET A 24 -6.12 -21.59 -14.72
C MET A 24 -6.46 -21.11 -16.12
N ARG A 25 -7.72 -20.71 -16.28
CA ARG A 25 -8.18 -20.07 -17.51
C ARG A 25 -7.20 -18.92 -17.85
N PRO A 26 -6.80 -18.75 -19.12
CA PRO A 26 -5.77 -17.78 -19.49
C PRO A 26 -6.04 -16.35 -18.97
N ASP A 27 -7.31 -15.95 -18.91
CA ASP A 27 -7.81 -14.70 -18.33
C ASP A 27 -7.55 -14.59 -16.82
N GLN A 28 -7.74 -15.67 -16.06
CA GLN A 28 -7.44 -15.69 -14.62
C GLN A 28 -5.95 -15.50 -14.36
N LYS A 29 -5.09 -16.13 -15.17
CA LYS A 29 -3.64 -15.97 -15.04
C LYS A 29 -3.20 -14.53 -15.30
N GLU A 30 -3.76 -13.89 -16.32
CA GLU A 30 -3.50 -12.49 -16.63
C GLU A 30 -3.94 -11.58 -15.49
N LEU A 31 -5.12 -11.83 -14.93
CA LEU A 31 -5.66 -11.10 -13.81
C LEU A 31 -4.79 -11.23 -12.55
N ASP A 32 -4.33 -12.43 -12.22
CA ASP A 32 -3.45 -12.69 -11.08
C ASP A 32 -2.10 -11.98 -11.23
N LEU A 33 -1.54 -11.96 -12.45
CA LEU A 33 -0.32 -11.23 -12.76
C LEU A 33 -0.51 -9.71 -12.60
N ALA A 34 -1.64 -9.18 -13.09
CA ALA A 34 -1.97 -7.77 -12.95
C ALA A 34 -2.19 -7.37 -11.48
N LEU A 35 -2.89 -8.21 -10.70
CA LEU A 35 -3.09 -8.03 -9.27
C LEU A 35 -1.75 -8.05 -8.51
N GLY A 36 -0.90 -9.03 -8.80
CA GLY A 36 0.44 -9.15 -8.21
C GLY A 36 1.32 -7.94 -8.53
N PHE A 37 1.28 -7.46 -9.79
CA PHE A 37 1.98 -6.24 -10.20
C PHE A 37 1.49 -5.02 -9.40
N MET A 38 0.18 -4.79 -9.34
CA MET A 38 -0.42 -3.68 -8.60
C MET A 38 -0.05 -3.71 -7.11
N VAL A 39 -0.18 -4.86 -6.44
CA VAL A 39 0.14 -5.03 -5.03
C VAL A 39 1.63 -4.76 -4.76
N ARG A 40 2.52 -5.26 -5.62
CA ARG A 40 3.97 -5.01 -5.51
C ARG A 40 4.31 -3.53 -5.60
N GLN A 41 3.72 -2.81 -6.55
CA GLN A 41 3.97 -1.36 -6.70
C GLN A 41 3.39 -0.56 -5.53
N ALA A 42 2.22 -0.94 -5.03
CA ALA A 42 1.63 -0.32 -3.83
C ALA A 42 2.53 -0.49 -2.60
N ALA A 43 3.10 -1.69 -2.39
CA ALA A 43 4.03 -1.95 -1.30
C ALA A 43 5.34 -1.15 -1.44
N MET A 44 5.82 -0.95 -2.67
CA MET A 44 6.98 -0.10 -2.94
C MET A 44 6.72 1.37 -2.57
N LEU A 45 5.55 1.91 -2.94
CA LEU A 45 5.15 3.25 -2.54
C LEU A 45 5.07 3.38 -1.01
N GLU A 46 4.44 2.41 -0.35
CA GLU A 46 4.33 2.37 1.12
C GLU A 46 5.72 2.38 1.76
N PHE A 47 6.66 1.57 1.27
CA PHE A 47 8.05 1.58 1.72
C PHE A 47 8.68 2.97 1.64
N PHE A 48 8.56 3.68 0.51
CA PHE A 48 9.14 5.02 0.37
C PHE A 48 8.45 6.08 1.24
N LEU A 49 7.13 5.98 1.43
CA LEU A 49 6.41 6.82 2.39
C LEU A 49 6.94 6.59 3.81
N HIS A 50 7.21 5.34 4.19
CA HIS A 50 7.83 5.01 5.48
C HIS A 50 9.25 5.58 5.63
N GLN A 51 10.07 5.57 4.58
CA GLN A 51 11.39 6.23 4.64
C GLN A 51 11.24 7.75 4.80
N THR A 52 10.28 8.34 4.09
CA THR A 52 10.01 9.78 4.14
C THR A 52 9.62 10.23 5.54
N ILE A 53 8.65 9.56 6.18
CA ILE A 53 8.26 9.90 7.55
C ILE A 53 9.39 9.68 8.56
N ARG A 54 10.20 8.61 8.42
CA ARG A 54 11.34 8.37 9.30
C ARG A 54 12.35 9.50 9.24
N ARG A 55 12.56 10.05 8.05
CA ARG A 55 13.45 11.19 7.84
C ARG A 55 12.88 12.49 8.41
N LEU A 56 11.56 12.69 8.32
CA LEU A 56 10.86 13.86 8.84
C LEU A 56 10.77 13.91 10.37
N VAL A 57 10.48 12.79 11.03
CA VAL A 57 10.34 12.73 12.50
C VAL A 57 11.67 13.03 13.22
N ASP A 58 12.78 12.63 12.60
CA ASP A 58 14.13 12.67 13.16
C ASP A 58 14.28 11.90 14.50
N GLY A 59 15.47 11.35 14.73
CA GLY A 59 15.82 10.74 16.01
C GLY A 59 15.60 9.24 16.17
N ARG A 60 16.16 8.72 17.27
CA ARG A 60 16.28 7.28 17.59
C ARG A 60 14.95 6.52 17.68
N TYR A 61 13.84 7.24 17.82
CA TYR A 61 12.52 6.66 18.00
C TYR A 61 11.66 6.66 16.73
N ALA A 62 12.16 7.19 15.60
CA ALA A 62 11.40 7.23 14.36
C ALA A 62 10.92 5.84 13.91
N ILE A 63 11.73 4.80 14.11
CA ILE A 63 11.33 3.41 13.81
C ILE A 63 10.18 2.96 14.71
N LEU A 64 10.24 3.25 16.02
CA LEU A 64 9.17 2.89 16.95
C LEU A 64 7.86 3.60 16.62
N VAL A 65 7.93 4.89 16.26
CA VAL A 65 6.74 5.68 15.91
C VAL A 65 6.10 5.18 14.60
N THR A 66 6.92 4.71 13.66
CA THR A 66 6.46 4.34 12.31
C THR A 66 6.15 2.85 12.15
N ALA A 67 6.50 2.02 13.14
CA ALA A 67 6.27 0.58 13.11
C ALA A 67 4.76 0.27 13.11
N GLY A 68 4.33 -0.56 12.16
CA GLY A 68 2.94 -1.01 12.04
C GLY A 68 1.95 0.04 11.54
N MET A 69 2.39 1.25 11.20
CA MET A 69 1.52 2.23 10.56
C MET A 69 1.14 1.76 9.15
N GLN A 70 -0.14 1.79 8.83
CA GLN A 70 -0.61 1.60 7.45
C GLN A 70 -0.31 2.84 6.61
N ALA A 71 -0.19 2.70 5.29
CA ALA A 71 0.05 3.82 4.36
C ALA A 71 -0.84 5.06 4.61
N SER A 72 -2.14 4.89 4.91
CA SER A 72 -3.03 6.03 5.20
C SER A 72 -2.61 6.80 6.47
N ALA A 73 -2.22 6.08 7.52
CA ALA A 73 -1.74 6.68 8.76
C ALA A 73 -0.38 7.37 8.56
N VAL A 74 0.50 6.79 7.72
CA VAL A 74 1.78 7.43 7.34
C VAL A 74 1.53 8.75 6.64
N LEU A 75 0.60 8.80 5.67
CA LEU A 75 0.23 10.03 4.97
C LEU A 75 -0.37 11.09 5.91
N ASP A 76 -1.15 10.69 6.92
CA ASP A 76 -1.66 11.61 7.94
C ASP A 76 -0.53 12.21 8.79
N ALA A 77 0.42 11.37 9.22
CA ALA A 77 1.54 11.83 10.02
C ALA A 77 2.50 12.72 9.22
N VAL A 78 2.81 12.38 7.97
CA VAL A 78 3.58 13.25 7.06
C VAL A 78 2.94 14.62 6.96
N LYS A 79 1.62 14.68 6.71
CA LYS A 79 0.88 15.95 6.65
C LYS A 79 1.04 16.75 7.95
N ARG A 80 0.81 16.13 9.11
CA ARG A 80 0.92 16.82 10.41
C ARG A 80 2.32 17.36 10.69
N ILE A 81 3.36 16.61 10.32
CA ILE A 81 4.76 17.05 10.49
C ILE A 81 5.07 18.23 9.57
N ILE A 82 4.55 18.21 8.35
CA ILE A 82 4.69 19.31 7.41
C ILE A 82 3.93 20.56 7.91
N ASP A 83 2.72 20.40 8.41
CA ASP A 83 1.88 21.49 8.92
C ASP A 83 2.54 22.26 10.10
N VAL A 84 3.43 21.62 10.86
CA VAL A 84 4.20 22.28 11.94
C VAL A 84 5.48 22.99 11.44
N GLY A 85 5.69 23.06 10.12
CA GLY A 85 6.79 23.79 9.51
C GLY A 85 8.11 23.01 9.43
N ALA A 86 8.06 21.69 9.29
CA ALA A 86 9.27 20.86 9.13
C ALA A 86 10.01 21.09 7.79
N VAL A 87 9.33 21.66 6.80
CA VAL A 87 9.85 21.93 5.44
C VAL A 87 9.39 23.31 4.97
N SER A 88 9.88 23.79 3.82
CA SER A 88 9.40 25.02 3.20
C SER A 88 7.95 24.90 2.71
N ASP A 89 7.25 26.02 2.57
CA ASP A 89 5.85 26.05 2.08
C ASP A 89 5.71 25.43 0.68
N GLU A 90 6.70 25.64 -0.19
CA GLU A 90 6.77 25.02 -1.51
C GLU A 90 6.82 23.49 -1.40
N ALA A 91 7.72 22.96 -0.57
CA ALA A 91 7.86 21.52 -0.34
C ALA A 91 6.60 20.93 0.32
N ALA A 92 5.96 21.69 1.21
CA ALA A 92 4.71 21.33 1.85
C ALA A 92 3.58 21.17 0.83
N GLN A 93 3.45 22.12 -0.11
CA GLN A 93 2.44 22.08 -1.16
C GLN A 93 2.66 20.89 -2.11
N GLU A 94 3.90 20.64 -2.54
CA GLU A 94 4.24 19.50 -3.39
C GLU A 94 3.87 18.16 -2.72
N MET A 95 4.22 18.00 -1.44
CA MET A 95 3.91 16.78 -0.70
C MET A 95 2.40 16.64 -0.45
N ALA A 96 1.67 17.73 -0.26
CA ALA A 96 0.20 17.69 -0.15
C ALA A 96 -0.43 17.13 -1.44
N ASP A 97 0.04 17.58 -2.60
CA ASP A 97 -0.45 17.11 -3.90
C ASP A 97 -0.12 15.62 -4.13
N ILE A 98 1.12 15.22 -3.83
CA ILE A 98 1.54 13.81 -3.91
C ILE A 98 0.68 12.95 -2.96
N SER A 99 0.51 13.40 -1.71
CA SER A 99 -0.27 12.69 -0.69
C SER A 99 -1.73 12.52 -1.09
N GLY A 100 -2.35 13.54 -1.71
CA GLY A 100 -3.72 13.45 -2.23
C GLY A 100 -3.88 12.36 -3.29
N LYS A 101 -2.91 12.27 -4.21
CA LYS A 101 -2.87 11.22 -5.24
C LYS A 101 -2.64 9.84 -4.63
N CYS A 102 -1.71 9.71 -3.69
CA CYS A 102 -1.47 8.46 -2.96
C CYS A 102 -2.74 7.96 -2.23
N ARG A 103 -3.48 8.84 -1.54
CA ARG A 103 -4.74 8.46 -0.87
C ARG A 103 -5.77 7.93 -1.84
N THR A 104 -5.88 8.55 -3.01
CA THR A 104 -6.81 8.12 -4.05
C THR A 104 -6.43 6.74 -4.57
N ALA A 105 -5.14 6.52 -4.90
CA ALA A 105 -4.63 5.23 -5.36
C ALA A 105 -4.79 4.11 -4.31
N PHE A 106 -4.44 4.35 -3.05
CA PHE A 106 -4.60 3.36 -1.97
C PHE A 106 -6.07 3.04 -1.70
N ARG A 107 -6.97 4.03 -1.76
CA ARG A 107 -8.42 3.79 -1.65
C ARG A 107 -8.92 2.89 -2.77
N GLU A 108 -8.45 3.12 -3.99
CA GLU A 108 -8.79 2.30 -5.14
C GLU A 108 -8.24 0.87 -4.98
N ARG A 109 -6.97 0.71 -4.59
CA ARG A 109 -6.34 -0.60 -4.28
C ARG A 109 -7.11 -1.40 -3.24
N ASN A 110 -7.61 -0.72 -2.21
CA ASN A 110 -8.32 -1.39 -1.12
C ASN A 110 -9.60 -2.08 -1.58
N LYS A 111 -10.21 -1.64 -2.69
CA LYS A 111 -11.34 -2.34 -3.29
C LYS A 111 -10.93 -3.76 -3.66
N TYR A 112 -9.83 -3.90 -4.41
CA TYR A 112 -9.36 -5.19 -4.94
C TYR A 112 -8.72 -6.10 -3.88
N VAL A 113 -8.07 -5.54 -2.86
CA VAL A 113 -7.35 -6.36 -1.86
C VAL A 113 -8.21 -6.74 -0.66
N HIS A 114 -9.23 -5.93 -0.32
CA HIS A 114 -10.10 -6.19 0.83
C HIS A 114 -11.54 -6.52 0.43
N GLY A 115 -11.85 -6.54 -0.86
CA GLY A 115 -13.13 -7.00 -1.38
C GLY A 115 -13.18 -8.52 -1.54
N LEU A 116 -14.40 -9.03 -1.66
CA LEU A 116 -14.67 -10.41 -2.02
C LEU A 116 -14.63 -10.54 -3.55
N CYS A 117 -13.73 -11.38 -4.06
CA CYS A 117 -13.70 -11.72 -5.49
C CYS A 117 -14.82 -12.72 -5.81
N VAL A 118 -15.66 -12.39 -6.78
CA VAL A 118 -16.73 -13.24 -7.30
C VAL A 118 -16.42 -13.52 -8.76
N THR A 119 -16.07 -14.77 -9.08
CA THR A 119 -15.73 -15.20 -10.42
C THR A 119 -16.94 -15.83 -11.11
N GLY A 120 -17.41 -15.20 -12.17
CA GLY A 120 -18.47 -15.71 -13.04
C GLY A 120 -17.93 -16.42 -14.28
N THR A 121 -18.87 -16.95 -15.08
CA THR A 121 -18.58 -17.51 -16.41
C THR A 121 -18.32 -16.41 -17.45
N GLU A 122 -18.94 -15.24 -17.29
CA GLU A 122 -18.86 -14.13 -18.26
C GLU A 122 -18.03 -12.95 -17.76
N SER A 123 -18.05 -12.67 -16.45
CA SER A 123 -17.31 -11.57 -15.84
C SER A 123 -16.83 -11.92 -14.43
N SER A 124 -15.77 -11.26 -14.00
CA SER A 124 -15.28 -11.31 -12.62
C SER A 124 -15.52 -9.95 -11.97
N GLU A 125 -15.93 -9.97 -10.71
CA GLU A 125 -16.27 -8.77 -9.95
C GLU A 125 -15.62 -8.80 -8.58
N VAL A 126 -15.46 -7.61 -8.01
CA VAL A 126 -15.07 -7.41 -6.61
C VAL A 126 -16.21 -6.74 -5.87
N TRP A 127 -16.66 -7.40 -4.81
CA TRP A 127 -17.72 -6.91 -3.95
C TRP A 127 -17.12 -6.32 -2.69
N THR A 128 -17.52 -5.09 -2.35
CA THR A 128 -17.05 -4.40 -1.15
C THR A 128 -18.21 -3.93 -0.29
N ASN A 129 -18.05 -4.00 1.03
CA ASN A 129 -19.07 -3.51 1.96
C ASN A 129 -19.04 -1.98 1.99
N ASN A 130 -20.16 -1.37 1.62
CA ASN A 130 -20.35 0.06 1.70
C ASN A 130 -20.80 0.44 3.12
N ARG A 131 -19.83 0.90 3.93
CA ARG A 131 -20.08 1.27 5.33
C ARG A 131 -21.05 2.44 5.50
N LYS A 132 -21.29 3.26 4.46
CA LYS A 132 -22.15 4.44 4.58
C LYS A 132 -23.64 4.11 4.50
N ASN A 133 -24.01 3.14 3.67
CA ASN A 133 -25.41 2.76 3.43
C ASN A 133 -25.72 1.30 3.82
N GLY A 134 -24.71 0.52 4.25
CA GLY A 134 -24.86 -0.90 4.59
C GLY A 134 -25.02 -1.82 3.36
N GLY A 135 -24.85 -1.30 2.15
CA GLY A 135 -24.97 -2.06 0.90
C GLY A 135 -23.68 -2.75 0.47
N ILE A 136 -23.76 -3.45 -0.66
CA ILE A 136 -22.61 -4.06 -1.35
C ILE A 136 -22.36 -3.26 -2.63
N ASP A 137 -21.17 -2.66 -2.74
CA ASP A 137 -20.71 -2.03 -3.98
C ASP A 137 -20.00 -3.10 -4.83
N GLN A 138 -20.38 -3.19 -6.11
CA GLN A 138 -19.79 -4.11 -7.08
C GLN A 138 -18.85 -3.34 -8.03
N HIS A 139 -17.68 -3.91 -8.29
CA HIS A 139 -16.68 -3.32 -9.18
C HIS A 139 -16.18 -4.37 -10.17
N PRO A 140 -16.08 -4.04 -11.47
CA PRO A 140 -15.51 -4.96 -12.44
C PRO A 140 -14.04 -5.24 -12.11
N LEU A 141 -13.64 -6.51 -12.24
CA LEU A 141 -12.28 -6.97 -11.99
C LEU A 141 -11.56 -7.19 -13.32
N GLU A 142 -10.87 -6.15 -13.80
CA GLU A 142 -10.23 -6.12 -15.11
C GLU A 142 -8.71 -6.01 -14.96
N ALA A 143 -7.97 -6.84 -15.71
CA ALA A 143 -6.50 -6.85 -15.69
C ALA A 143 -5.92 -5.47 -16.07
N ASP A 144 -6.45 -4.83 -17.11
CA ASP A 144 -6.00 -3.51 -17.57
C ASP A 144 -6.12 -2.44 -16.49
N ARG A 145 -7.21 -2.48 -15.70
CA ARG A 145 -7.43 -1.54 -14.60
C ARG A 145 -6.43 -1.74 -13.48
N LEU A 146 -6.11 -2.98 -13.14
CA LEU A 146 -5.08 -3.31 -12.16
C LEU A 146 -3.68 -2.90 -12.65
N MET A 147 -3.37 -3.13 -13.93
CA MET A 147 -2.12 -2.69 -14.56
C MET A 147 -1.97 -1.18 -14.52
N ALA A 148 -3.01 -0.43 -14.89
CA ALA A 148 -3.03 1.03 -14.83
C ALA A 148 -2.82 1.54 -13.40
N LEU A 149 -3.51 0.96 -12.42
CA LEU A 149 -3.34 1.31 -11.01
C LEU A 149 -1.92 0.99 -10.51
N GLY A 150 -1.35 -0.14 -10.93
CA GLY A 150 0.05 -0.48 -10.63
C GLY A 150 1.04 0.53 -11.23
N ALA A 151 0.81 0.99 -12.45
CA ALA A 151 1.63 2.03 -13.08
C ALA A 151 1.52 3.38 -12.34
N ASP A 152 0.32 3.73 -11.85
CA ASP A 152 0.11 4.90 -11.01
C ASP A 152 0.90 4.81 -9.70
N PHE A 153 0.91 3.65 -9.03
CA PHE A 153 1.74 3.44 -7.85
C PHE A 153 3.24 3.57 -8.14
N ALA A 154 3.71 3.03 -9.27
CA ALA A 154 5.11 3.16 -9.68
C ALA A 154 5.48 4.63 -9.90
N ARG A 155 4.64 5.39 -10.62
CA ARG A 155 4.83 6.83 -10.84
C ARG A 155 4.83 7.64 -9.55
N LEU A 156 3.90 7.35 -8.64
CA LEU A 156 3.83 7.99 -7.33
C LEU A 156 5.05 7.66 -6.48
N SER A 157 5.57 6.42 -6.56
CA SER A 157 6.81 6.02 -5.89
C SER A 157 7.99 6.87 -6.36
N SER A 158 8.13 7.07 -7.68
CA SER A 158 9.15 7.95 -8.24
C SER A 158 8.99 9.40 -7.76
N GLN A 159 7.76 9.92 -7.68
CA GLN A 159 7.49 11.28 -7.19
C GLN A 159 7.86 11.44 -5.70
N VAL A 160 7.51 10.48 -4.85
CA VAL A 160 7.88 10.49 -3.43
C VAL A 160 9.40 10.44 -3.26
N THR A 161 10.09 9.55 -3.99
CA THR A 161 11.55 9.42 -3.91
C THR A 161 12.26 10.68 -4.41
N GLU A 162 11.77 11.29 -5.49
CA GLU A 162 12.36 12.53 -6.00
C GLU A 162 12.13 13.70 -5.03
N TRP A 163 10.92 13.82 -4.48
CA TRP A 163 10.64 14.82 -3.44
C TRP A 163 11.54 14.61 -2.22
N TYR A 164 11.70 13.37 -1.77
CA TYR A 164 12.59 13.01 -0.66
C TYR A 164 14.03 13.46 -0.92
N ARG A 165 14.56 13.16 -2.11
CA ARG A 165 15.91 13.55 -2.53
C ARG A 165 16.08 15.07 -2.54
N LEU A 166 15.17 15.78 -3.19
CA LEU A 166 15.26 17.24 -3.36
C LEU A 166 15.05 18.01 -2.05
N ARG A 167 14.12 17.57 -1.21
CA ARG A 167 13.69 18.34 -0.03
C ARG A 167 14.31 17.85 1.28
N LEU A 168 14.81 16.61 1.37
CA LEU A 168 15.32 16.03 2.63
C LEU A 168 16.78 15.53 2.62
N GLU A 169 17.37 15.18 1.47
CA GLU A 169 18.78 14.76 1.39
C GLU A 169 19.78 15.94 1.27
N GLY A 170 19.36 17.07 0.70
CA GLY A 170 20.23 18.22 0.41
C GLY A 170 20.32 19.33 1.47
N HIS A 171 19.52 19.28 2.54
CA HIS A 171 19.52 20.33 3.56
C HIS A 171 20.38 19.92 4.78
N PRO A 172 21.42 20.69 5.15
CA PRO A 172 22.17 20.44 6.37
C PRO A 172 21.19 20.43 7.53
N ARG A 173 21.26 19.32 8.29
CA ARG A 173 20.39 19.04 9.43
C ARG A 173 20.30 20.30 10.27
N ARG A 174 19.11 20.88 10.44
CA ARG A 174 18.92 21.93 11.45
C ARG A 174 19.34 21.29 12.76
N HIS A 175 20.55 21.61 13.21
CA HIS A 175 21.00 21.23 14.53
C HIS A 175 19.90 21.68 15.47
N SER A 176 19.32 20.69 16.15
CA SER A 176 18.33 20.86 17.20
C SER A 176 18.70 22.11 17.96
N ARG A 177 17.80 23.11 17.94
CA ARG A 177 17.96 24.36 18.67
C ARG A 177 18.54 23.99 20.04
N PRO A 178 19.75 24.46 20.40
CA PRO A 178 20.38 24.06 21.65
C PRO A 178 19.34 24.30 22.74
N SER A 179 19.04 23.23 23.48
CA SER A 179 18.16 23.28 24.64
C SER A 179 18.54 24.52 25.42
N ALA A 180 17.56 25.42 25.66
CA ALA A 180 17.81 26.63 26.41
C ALA A 180 18.60 26.28 27.67
N PRO A 181 19.66 27.04 28.02
CA PRO A 181 20.42 26.78 29.23
C PRO A 181 19.44 26.68 30.40
N GLN A 182 19.51 25.58 31.15
CA GLN A 182 18.75 25.42 32.37
C GLN A 182 19.10 26.61 33.26
N GLU A 183 18.14 27.50 33.50
CA GLU A 183 18.25 28.53 34.55
C GLU A 183 18.59 27.80 35.85
N GLU A 184 19.80 28.03 36.35
CA GLU A 184 20.21 27.59 37.68
C GLU A 184 19.23 28.20 38.70
N ALA A 185 18.58 27.33 39.47
CA ALA A 185 17.72 27.76 40.56
C ALA A 185 18.55 28.53 41.60
N PRO A 186 18.10 29.71 42.06
CA PRO A 186 18.80 30.45 43.10
C PRO A 186 18.72 29.70 44.45
N GLU A 187 19.88 29.65 45.14
CA GLU A 187 20.06 29.10 46.50
C GLU A 187 19.28 29.87 47.58
#